data_AF-A0A8H3P3Q4-F1
#
_entry.id   AF-A0A8H3P3Q4-F1
#
_cell.length_a   1.000
_cell.length_b   1.000
_cell.length_c   1.000
_cell.angle_alpha   90.00
_cell.angle_beta   90.00
_cell.angle_gamma   90.00
#
_symmetry.space_group_name_H-M   'P 1'
#
loop_
_entity.id
_entity.type
_entity.pdbx_description
1 polymer ?
#
loop_
_entity_poly.entity_id
_entity_poly.type
_entity_poly.pdbx_seq_one_letter_code
_entity_poly.pdbx_strand_id
1 'polypeptide(L)'
;MSDQAILRITREIKHIQHNADLSLAVAYKDSDIRNVTAIVLGTPGTPYQFGFFEFSISFGKGTNAGHLVMVYGECQTADIISDYPATPPIVQITTTNGGRCRFGPNLYSGGKVCLYVTNRAHADIVAMLTTLALTWGGQRGEEWSSAQGLESILISIQSLMSNNPYENEPGYQGAHAPEDQENSQAYIEKIRHETLRIAVIQPLESSLGIQSDGTAKPSESKNVAEDDDCDDSFDDEDDTFFEPFADLRKRRFLWYFDSYMQAITEAEPQVRRRQRFETMPFETEDNCMRGHFNYPELRRRLIRVKEAILKETRNWPIEGLEAKRQEASLAVSLQSQYEQIVEDFKHRHNFTVDLRLVHGNPFLWELIYFGGPMTQLDGGVFKINIYLSPRFPEEQPRVVVEPELFHYRVSKDGTLCYFPKRTEEMRHHIEAIVEALEEESAPYDPRRTVNPEASKLFWGSPEDRKNYNRALRRSVQKSVE
;
A
#
# COMPACT_ATOMS: atom_id res chain seq x y z
N MET A 1 14.02 32.29 9.92
CA MET A 1 15.04 31.23 9.80
C MET A 1 14.30 29.94 9.51
N SER A 2 14.60 29.27 8.40
CA SER A 2 13.96 28.00 8.05
C SER A 2 14.24 26.97 9.14
N ASP A 3 13.20 26.31 9.60
CA ASP A 3 13.30 25.24 10.57
C ASP A 3 14.10 24.08 9.97
N GLN A 4 15.33 23.86 10.45
CA GLN A 4 16.24 22.85 9.93
C GLN A 4 15.61 21.44 9.96
N ALA A 5 14.75 21.19 10.96
CA ALA A 5 13.95 19.96 11.07
C ALA A 5 12.99 19.79 9.88
N ILE A 6 12.24 20.84 9.52
CA ILE A 6 11.29 20.79 8.40
C ILE A 6 12.02 20.56 7.07
N LEU A 7 13.17 21.21 6.87
CA LEU A 7 13.99 20.98 5.67
C LEU A 7 14.47 19.54 5.57
N ARG A 8 14.84 18.93 6.71
CA ARG A 8 15.25 17.52 6.77
C ARG A 8 14.08 16.59 6.48
N ILE A 9 12.93 16.79 7.14
CA ILE A 9 11.70 16.00 6.94
C ILE A 9 11.27 16.06 5.47
N THR A 10 11.18 17.26 4.89
CA THR A 10 10.81 17.45 3.48
C THR A 10 11.73 16.69 2.53
N ARG A 11 13.04 16.70 2.81
CA ARG A 11 14.03 15.97 1.99
C ARG A 11 13.84 14.47 2.10
N GLU A 12 13.60 13.95 3.29
CA GLU A 12 13.37 12.51 3.52
C GLU A 12 12.07 12.03 2.89
N ILE A 13 10.99 12.81 2.99
CA ILE A 13 9.71 12.51 2.32
C ILE A 13 9.91 12.47 0.80
N LYS A 14 10.54 13.50 0.22
CA LYS A 14 10.83 13.53 -1.22
C LYS A 14 11.73 12.37 -1.66
N HIS A 15 12.68 11.96 -0.82
CA HIS A 15 13.53 10.81 -1.10
C HIS A 15 12.70 9.53 -1.20
N ILE A 16 11.78 9.29 -0.25
CA ILE A 16 10.92 8.10 -0.27
C ILE A 16 9.92 8.16 -1.43
N GLN A 17 9.34 9.32 -1.74
CA GLN A 17 8.43 9.49 -2.87
C GLN A 17 9.12 9.30 -4.23
N HIS A 18 10.41 9.64 -4.33
CA HIS A 18 11.21 9.42 -5.54
C HIS A 18 11.81 8.01 -5.61
N ASN A 19 12.10 7.39 -4.47
CA ASN A 19 12.59 6.02 -4.40
C ASN A 19 11.51 5.05 -4.88
N ALA A 20 11.89 4.17 -5.80
CA ALA A 20 11.00 3.18 -6.40
C ALA A 20 10.74 1.97 -5.47
N ASP A 21 10.89 2.10 -4.15
CA ASP A 21 10.57 1.01 -3.23
C ASP A 21 9.06 0.84 -3.14
N LEU A 22 8.57 -0.21 -3.81
CA LEU A 22 7.16 -0.56 -3.85
C LEU A 22 6.59 -0.92 -2.47
N SER A 23 7.42 -1.11 -1.45
CA SER A 23 6.90 -1.44 -0.15
C SER A 23 6.58 -0.27 0.75
N LEU A 24 7.10 0.92 0.45
CA LEU A 24 6.91 2.09 1.28
C LEU A 24 6.09 3.13 0.51
N ALA A 25 5.18 3.79 1.20
CA ALA A 25 4.49 4.98 0.69
C ALA A 25 4.32 5.98 1.84
N VAL A 26 4.52 7.26 1.57
CA VAL A 26 4.42 8.32 2.58
C VAL A 26 3.60 9.48 2.05
N ALA A 27 2.77 10.04 2.92
CA ALA A 27 1.93 11.19 2.66
C ALA A 27 1.86 12.08 3.91
N TYR A 28 1.66 13.37 3.71
CA TYR A 28 1.52 14.35 4.77
C TYR A 28 0.45 15.37 4.38
N LYS A 29 -0.14 16.04 5.36
CA LYS A 29 -1.05 17.16 5.11
C LYS A 29 -0.21 18.42 4.92
N ASP A 30 -0.54 19.25 3.94
CA ASP A 30 0.17 20.52 3.74
C ASP A 30 0.06 21.47 4.95
N SER A 31 -1.01 21.34 5.74
CA SER A 31 -1.19 22.04 7.01
C SER A 31 -0.21 21.61 8.10
N ASP A 32 0.27 20.35 8.08
CA ASP A 32 1.21 19.83 9.07
C ASP A 32 2.17 18.79 8.50
N ILE A 33 3.35 19.26 8.08
CA ILE A 33 4.44 18.42 7.56
C ILE A 33 5.11 17.55 8.63
N ARG A 34 4.85 17.79 9.92
CA ARG A 34 5.42 17.01 11.02
C ARG A 34 4.61 15.78 11.36
N ASN A 35 3.36 15.71 10.91
CA ASN A 35 2.55 14.51 11.03
C ASN A 35 2.50 13.83 9.66
N VAL A 36 3.26 12.74 9.56
CA VAL A 36 3.40 11.95 8.34
C VAL A 36 2.65 10.64 8.52
N THR A 37 1.83 10.30 7.54
CA THR A 37 1.22 8.97 7.45
C THR A 37 2.05 8.14 6.48
N ALA A 38 2.36 6.91 6.87
CA ALA A 38 3.11 5.97 6.05
C ALA A 38 2.37 4.66 5.90
N ILE A 39 2.47 4.03 4.73
CA ILE A 39 2.08 2.64 4.51
C ILE A 39 3.34 1.80 4.32
N VAL A 40 3.39 0.69 5.05
CA VAL A 40 4.36 -0.39 4.84
C VAL A 40 3.60 -1.60 4.29
N LEU A 41 4.01 -2.07 3.12
CA LEU A 41 3.51 -3.30 2.52
C LEU A 41 4.14 -4.50 3.24
N GLY A 42 3.30 -5.43 3.67
CA GLY A 42 3.77 -6.66 4.29
C GLY A 42 4.57 -7.54 3.32
N THR A 43 5.66 -8.10 3.83
CA THR A 43 6.68 -8.79 3.03
C THR A 43 6.11 -10.07 2.39
N PRO A 44 6.35 -10.31 1.08
CA PRO A 44 5.88 -11.53 0.41
C PRO A 44 6.45 -12.80 1.05
N GLY A 45 5.64 -13.85 1.16
CA GLY A 45 6.01 -15.11 1.82
C GLY A 45 5.80 -15.14 3.34
N THR A 46 5.47 -14.00 3.96
CA THR A 46 5.18 -13.90 5.40
C THR A 46 3.66 -13.97 5.65
N PRO A 47 3.20 -14.17 6.91
CA PRO A 47 1.77 -14.01 7.24
C PRO A 47 1.22 -12.59 7.01
N TYR A 48 2.09 -11.60 6.76
CA TYR A 48 1.72 -10.22 6.46
C TYR A 48 1.60 -9.94 4.96
N GLN A 49 1.87 -10.94 4.10
CA GLN A 49 2.01 -10.80 2.65
C GLN A 49 0.97 -9.85 2.02
N PHE A 50 1.49 -8.79 1.39
CA PHE A 50 0.74 -7.77 0.67
C PHE A 50 -0.29 -6.98 1.50
N GLY A 51 -0.33 -7.15 2.83
CA GLY A 51 -1.14 -6.32 3.72
C GLY A 51 -0.68 -4.86 3.73
N PHE A 52 -1.62 -3.91 3.80
CA PHE A 52 -1.32 -2.49 3.92
C PHE A 52 -1.34 -2.08 5.39
N PHE A 53 -0.17 -1.96 6.00
CA PHE A 53 -0.02 -1.52 7.39
C PHE A 53 0.25 -0.03 7.42
N GLU A 54 -0.65 0.71 8.06
CA GLU A 54 -0.60 2.15 8.13
C GLU A 54 -0.03 2.59 9.48
N PHE A 55 0.84 3.60 9.43
CA PHE A 55 1.57 4.14 10.55
C PHE A 55 1.42 5.66 10.57
N SER A 56 1.14 6.21 11.74
CA SER A 56 1.24 7.64 12.01
C SER A 56 2.60 7.93 12.63
N ILE A 57 3.30 8.91 12.06
CA ILE A 57 4.66 9.30 12.45
C ILE A 57 4.63 10.78 12.77
N SER A 58 4.85 11.11 14.05
CA SER A 58 4.89 12.49 14.53
C SER A 58 6.33 12.89 14.82
N PHE A 59 6.81 13.87 14.06
CA PHE A 59 8.09 14.53 14.28
C PHE A 59 7.83 15.67 15.26
N GLY A 60 8.30 15.55 16.50
CA GLY A 60 8.03 16.55 17.53
C GLY A 60 8.39 17.99 17.11
N LYS A 61 7.52 18.94 17.49
CA LYS A 61 7.94 20.08 18.33
C LYS A 61 6.89 20.26 19.40
N GLY A 62 7.16 19.73 20.58
CA GLY A 62 6.32 19.94 21.74
C GLY A 62 7.23 20.24 22.90
N THR A 63 7.07 21.42 23.46
CA THR A 63 7.40 21.62 24.87
C THR A 63 6.56 20.60 25.63
N ASN A 64 7.19 19.67 26.34
CA ASN A 64 6.49 18.99 27.42
C ASN A 64 6.21 20.05 28.49
N ALA A 65 5.15 20.82 28.33
CA ALA A 65 4.64 21.71 29.36
C ALA A 65 4.27 20.82 30.56
N GLY A 66 5.19 20.71 31.51
CA GLY A 66 5.02 19.89 32.71
C GLY A 66 6.20 19.01 33.11
N HIS A 67 7.34 19.02 32.42
CA HIS A 67 8.52 18.28 32.92
C HIS A 67 9.24 19.08 34.02
N LEU A 68 9.06 18.66 35.27
CA LEU A 68 9.84 19.12 36.41
C LEU A 68 11.24 18.52 36.32
N VAL A 69 12.22 19.35 35.98
CA VAL A 69 13.63 18.97 36.02
C VAL A 69 14.24 19.54 37.30
N MET A 70 14.93 18.69 38.06
CA MET A 70 15.66 19.10 39.25
C MET A 70 16.97 19.75 38.83
N VAL A 71 17.07 21.07 38.99
CA VAL A 71 18.32 21.83 38.76
C VAL A 71 18.70 22.49 40.09
N TYR A 72 19.86 22.14 40.65
CA TYR A 72 20.33 22.64 41.95
C TYR A 72 19.34 22.50 43.13
N GLY A 73 18.53 21.45 43.14
CA GLY A 73 17.59 21.20 44.24
C GLY A 73 16.27 21.97 44.14
N GLU A 74 16.04 22.72 43.07
CA GLU A 74 14.76 23.36 42.77
C GLU A 74 14.05 22.67 41.60
N CYS A 75 12.74 22.55 41.73
CA CYS A 75 11.83 22.02 40.72
C CYS A 75 11.50 23.12 39.70
N GLN A 76 12.11 23.07 38.52
CA GLN A 76 11.85 24.02 37.42
C GLN A 76 11.19 23.30 36.24
N THR A 77 10.25 23.98 35.56
CA THR A 77 9.69 23.53 34.28
C THR A 77 10.74 23.73 33.20
N ALA A 78 11.30 22.65 32.66
CA ALA A 78 12.21 22.72 31.52
C ALA A 78 11.49 22.27 30.25
N ASP A 79 11.42 23.18 29.27
CA ASP A 79 10.95 22.89 27.92
C ASP A 79 11.96 21.97 27.23
N ILE A 80 11.72 20.66 27.23
CA ILE A 80 12.49 19.74 26.38
C ILE A 80 12.02 19.96 24.94
N ILE A 81 12.78 20.73 24.19
CA ILE A 81 12.55 20.93 22.75
C ILE A 81 12.95 19.61 22.07
N SER A 82 11.95 18.78 21.73
CA SER A 82 12.14 17.64 20.83
C SER A 82 12.39 18.18 19.42
N ASP A 83 13.65 18.35 19.06
CA ASP A 83 14.06 18.76 17.73
C ASP A 83 14.57 17.55 16.94
N TYR A 84 13.80 17.12 15.95
CA TYR A 84 14.27 16.18 14.94
C TYR A 84 15.42 16.82 14.13
N PRO A 85 16.55 16.12 13.89
CA PRO A 85 16.82 14.69 14.05
C PRO A 85 17.56 14.30 15.35
N ALA A 86 17.66 15.17 16.35
CA ALA A 86 18.35 14.85 17.60
C ALA A 86 17.55 13.81 18.42
N THR A 87 16.23 13.91 18.41
CA THR A 87 15.32 12.91 18.99
C THR A 87 14.62 12.09 17.88
N PRO A 88 14.34 10.80 18.11
CA PRO A 88 13.57 9.99 17.16
C PRO A 88 12.12 10.48 17.06
N PRO A 89 11.44 10.29 15.93
CA PRO A 89 10.02 10.55 15.82
C PRO A 89 9.19 9.50 16.57
N ILE A 90 7.97 9.87 16.95
CA ILE A 90 7.02 8.95 17.57
C ILE A 90 6.29 8.19 16.45
N VAL A 91 6.28 6.86 16.52
CA VAL A 91 5.63 6.00 15.53
C VAL A 91 4.50 5.20 16.18
N GLN A 92 3.33 5.21 15.56
CA GLN A 92 2.17 4.43 15.99
C GLN A 92 1.54 3.69 14.80
N ILE A 93 1.21 2.41 14.96
CA ILE A 93 0.43 1.66 13.97
C ILE A 93 -1.05 1.99 14.13
N THR A 94 -1.71 2.40 13.04
CA THR A 94 -3.15 2.74 13.02
C THR A 94 -4.01 1.55 12.59
N THR A 95 -3.45 0.63 11.80
CA THR A 95 -4.08 -0.64 11.41
C THR A 95 -4.15 -1.60 12.61
N THR A 96 -5.00 -1.34 13.60
CA THR A 96 -5.15 -2.18 14.81
C THR A 96 -6.60 -2.58 15.11
N ASN A 97 -7.51 -2.30 14.17
CA ASN A 97 -8.95 -2.54 14.35
C ASN A 97 -9.50 -1.87 15.62
N GLY A 98 -9.10 -0.62 15.86
CA GLY A 98 -9.52 0.16 17.03
C GLY A 98 -9.02 -0.41 18.35
N GLY A 99 -7.75 -0.83 18.41
CA GLY A 99 -7.15 -1.34 19.65
C GLY A 99 -7.33 -2.84 19.91
N ARG A 100 -7.85 -3.62 18.93
CA ARG A 100 -8.28 -5.01 19.15
C ARG A 100 -7.39 -6.07 18.51
N CYS A 101 -6.46 -5.66 17.64
CA CYS A 101 -5.62 -6.57 16.86
C CYS A 101 -4.14 -6.28 17.12
N ARG A 102 -3.47 -7.22 17.80
CA ARG A 102 -2.02 -7.25 17.94
C ARG A 102 -1.41 -7.95 16.73
N PHE A 103 -0.70 -7.20 15.89
CA PHE A 103 -0.10 -7.75 14.67
C PHE A 103 1.25 -8.44 14.89
N GLY A 104 1.89 -8.26 16.04
CA GLY A 104 3.15 -8.93 16.36
C GLY A 104 3.63 -8.59 17.77
N PRO A 105 4.69 -9.25 18.26
CA PRO A 105 5.34 -8.87 19.52
C PRO A 105 5.75 -7.40 19.57
N ASN A 106 6.18 -6.85 18.43
CA ASN A 106 6.60 -5.47 18.29
C ASN A 106 5.48 -4.52 17.80
N LEU A 107 4.30 -5.05 17.46
CA LEU A 107 3.17 -4.29 16.89
C LEU A 107 1.94 -4.50 17.78
N TYR A 108 1.77 -3.61 18.76
CA TYR A 108 0.80 -3.76 19.83
C TYR A 108 -0.61 -3.44 19.35
N SER A 109 -1.61 -4.04 20.00
CA SER A 109 -3.02 -3.74 19.78
C SER A 109 -3.33 -2.24 19.95
N GLY A 110 -2.78 -1.62 21.00
CA GLY A 110 -2.96 -0.19 21.30
C GLY A 110 -2.20 0.79 20.38
N GLY A 111 -1.59 0.31 19.30
CA GLY A 111 -0.89 1.16 18.33
C GLY A 111 0.59 1.40 18.62
N LYS A 112 1.13 0.92 19.75
CA LYS A 112 2.55 1.05 20.08
C LYS A 112 3.41 0.19 19.16
N VAL A 113 4.52 0.75 18.68
CA VAL A 113 5.52 0.06 17.86
C VAL A 113 6.85 0.00 18.63
N CYS A 114 7.36 -1.21 18.88
CA CYS A 114 8.63 -1.41 19.59
C CYS A 114 9.76 -1.62 18.60
N LEU A 115 10.63 -0.62 18.45
CA LEU A 115 11.87 -0.69 17.67
C LEU A 115 13.09 -0.74 18.61
N TYR A 116 14.18 -1.37 18.16
CA TYR A 116 15.47 -1.40 18.85
C TYR A 116 16.13 -0.01 18.97
N VAL A 117 15.63 0.96 18.19
CA VAL A 117 16.14 2.32 18.06
C VAL A 117 15.64 3.18 19.22
N THR A 118 16.16 2.96 20.44
CA THR A 118 15.86 3.84 21.59
C THR A 118 17.13 4.16 22.38
N ASN A 119 17.32 5.44 22.68
CA ASN A 119 18.51 6.02 23.29
C ASN A 119 18.53 5.77 24.81
N ARG A 120 19.69 5.45 25.38
CA ARG A 120 19.89 5.22 26.82
C ARG A 120 20.20 6.49 27.62
N ALA A 121 20.26 7.67 26.98
CA ALA A 121 20.84 8.86 27.60
C ALA A 121 19.96 9.65 28.61
N HIS A 122 18.70 9.27 28.85
CA HIS A 122 17.85 9.91 29.88
C HIS A 122 17.16 8.85 30.75
N ALA A 123 17.95 8.12 31.52
CA ALA A 123 17.49 7.07 32.42
C ALA A 123 16.82 7.58 33.71
N ASP A 124 16.72 8.89 33.94
CA ASP A 124 16.07 9.44 35.13
C ASP A 124 14.85 10.31 34.73
N ILE A 125 13.66 9.86 35.15
CA ILE A 125 12.40 10.64 35.30
C ILE A 125 11.37 10.63 34.14
N VAL A 126 11.66 10.13 32.94
CA VAL A 126 10.62 10.00 31.85
C VAL A 126 9.77 8.71 31.97
N ALA A 127 10.08 7.83 32.92
CA ALA A 127 9.49 6.49 33.04
C ALA A 127 8.05 6.44 33.61
N MET A 128 7.25 7.51 33.60
CA MET A 128 5.92 7.49 34.22
C MET A 128 4.72 7.91 33.34
N LEU A 129 4.92 8.33 32.08
CA LEU A 129 3.82 8.52 31.11
C LEU A 129 4.03 7.87 29.73
N THR A 130 5.13 7.15 29.56
CA THR A 130 5.40 6.27 28.41
C THR A 130 6.19 5.07 28.90
N THR A 131 5.65 4.37 29.89
CA THR A 131 6.39 3.34 30.63
C THR A 131 6.40 2.01 29.88
N LEU A 132 7.63 1.50 29.68
CA LEU A 132 8.08 0.27 29.00
C LEU A 132 8.27 0.35 27.47
N ALA A 133 9.11 1.29 27.03
CA ALA A 133 9.98 1.12 25.86
C ALA A 133 11.38 0.64 26.29
N LEU A 134 11.43 -0.37 27.17
CA LEU A 134 12.62 -1.13 27.56
C LEU A 134 12.30 -2.60 27.36
N THR A 135 12.46 -3.13 26.15
CA THR A 135 12.28 -4.59 25.97
C THR A 135 13.18 -5.24 24.94
N TRP A 136 14.01 -4.47 24.24
CA TRP A 136 15.04 -5.04 23.39
C TRP A 136 16.36 -4.41 23.79
N GLY A 137 17.19 -5.20 24.48
CA GLY A 137 18.55 -4.79 24.81
C GLY A 137 19.38 -4.67 23.53
N GLY A 138 19.31 -3.52 22.88
CA GLY A 138 20.15 -3.23 21.72
C GLY A 138 21.62 -3.27 22.11
N GLN A 139 22.47 -3.78 21.22
CA GLN A 139 23.91 -3.68 21.39
C GLN A 139 24.35 -2.21 21.27
N ARG A 140 25.50 -1.85 21.86
CA ARG A 140 26.08 -0.51 21.69
C ARG A 140 26.23 -0.22 20.19
N GLY A 141 25.46 0.74 19.68
CA GLY A 141 25.42 1.10 18.25
C GLY A 141 24.05 0.94 17.57
N GLU A 142 23.07 0.31 18.22
CA GLU A 142 21.69 0.15 17.70
C GLU A 142 20.72 1.25 18.19
N GLU A 143 21.22 2.20 18.98
CA GLU A 143 20.46 3.35 19.50
C GLU A 143 20.19 4.41 18.41
N TRP A 144 19.18 5.26 18.64
CA TRP A 144 18.87 6.37 17.73
C TRP A 144 20.10 7.25 17.51
N SER A 145 20.36 7.57 16.24
CA SER A 145 21.32 8.60 15.87
C SER A 145 20.73 9.51 14.80
N SER A 146 21.16 10.77 14.77
CA SER A 146 20.75 11.74 13.74
C SER A 146 21.18 11.39 12.31
N ALA A 147 21.94 10.29 12.15
CA ALA A 147 22.25 9.70 10.85
C ALA A 147 21.09 8.88 10.29
N GLN A 148 20.24 8.32 11.16
CA GLN A 148 19.01 7.63 10.77
C GLN A 148 17.95 8.64 10.32
N GLY A 149 16.99 8.15 9.55
CA GLY A 149 15.88 8.94 9.03
C GLY A 149 14.62 8.11 8.83
N LEU A 150 13.57 8.74 8.31
CA LEU A 150 12.26 8.14 8.11
C LEU A 150 12.33 6.80 7.36
N GLU A 151 13.09 6.73 6.27
CA GLU A 151 13.24 5.49 5.47
C GLU A 151 13.83 4.33 6.29
N SER A 152 14.87 4.59 7.09
CA SER A 152 15.48 3.56 7.94
C SER A 152 14.52 3.02 9.01
N ILE A 153 13.65 3.89 9.54
CA ILE A 153 12.60 3.50 10.49
C ILE A 153 11.58 2.60 9.80
N LEU A 154 11.11 2.99 8.62
CA LEU A 154 10.13 2.21 7.85
C LEU A 154 10.68 0.85 7.40
N ILE A 155 11.95 0.79 6.97
CA ILE A 155 12.64 -0.48 6.66
C ILE A 155 12.75 -1.36 7.92
N SER A 156 13.04 -0.76 9.08
CA SER A 156 13.11 -1.50 10.35
C SER A 156 11.75 -2.09 10.72
N ILE A 157 10.67 -1.32 10.55
CA ILE A 157 9.29 -1.80 10.75
C ILE A 157 8.94 -2.93 9.80
N GLN A 158 9.29 -2.81 8.51
CA GLN A 158 9.10 -3.89 7.55
C GLN A 158 9.84 -5.16 7.96
N SER A 159 11.06 -5.02 8.48
CA SER A 159 11.89 -6.17 8.89
C SER A 159 11.30 -6.93 10.08
N LEU A 160 10.47 -6.28 10.91
CA LEU A 160 9.74 -6.95 11.99
C LEU A 160 8.63 -7.89 11.47
N MET A 161 8.11 -7.64 10.27
CA MET A 161 7.10 -8.49 9.63
C MET A 161 7.78 -9.71 8.99
N SER A 162 8.30 -10.60 9.83
CA SER A 162 9.05 -11.79 9.44
C SER A 162 8.14 -12.99 9.12
N ASN A 163 8.72 -14.07 8.58
CA ASN A 163 8.00 -15.31 8.28
C ASN A 163 7.47 -16.00 9.55
N ASN A 164 8.21 -15.88 10.66
CA ASN A 164 7.84 -16.42 11.96
C ASN A 164 7.82 -15.30 13.02
N PRO A 165 6.71 -14.54 13.12
CA PRO A 165 6.63 -13.44 14.09
C PRO A 165 6.57 -13.91 15.55
N TYR A 166 6.42 -15.21 15.82
CA TYR A 166 6.48 -15.77 17.19
C TYR A 166 7.88 -15.64 17.80
N GLU A 167 8.94 -15.83 16.99
CA GLU A 167 10.34 -15.71 17.42
C GLU A 167 10.75 -14.27 17.75
N ASN A 168 9.95 -13.29 17.30
CA ASN A 168 10.13 -11.90 17.68
C ASN A 168 9.68 -11.63 19.12
N GLU A 169 9.26 -12.61 19.92
CA GLU A 169 8.99 -12.39 21.35
C GLU A 169 10.25 -12.68 22.18
N PRO A 170 10.61 -11.81 23.15
CA PRO A 170 11.72 -12.08 24.06
C PRO A 170 11.57 -13.42 24.79
N GLY A 171 12.61 -14.27 24.73
CA GLY A 171 12.60 -15.59 25.36
C GLY A 171 12.12 -16.73 24.45
N TYR A 172 11.60 -16.41 23.26
CA TYR A 172 11.16 -17.39 22.26
C TYR A 172 12.10 -17.47 21.04
N GLN A 173 13.29 -16.87 21.12
CA GLN A 173 14.29 -16.96 20.06
C GLN A 173 14.81 -18.40 19.93
N GLY A 174 14.55 -19.03 18.77
CA GLY A 174 14.92 -20.44 18.54
C GLY A 174 14.12 -21.44 19.37
N ALA A 175 12.90 -21.06 19.80
CA ALA A 175 11.98 -21.96 20.47
C ALA A 175 11.53 -23.06 19.50
N HIS A 176 12.12 -24.26 19.66
CA HIS A 176 11.88 -25.41 18.80
C HIS A 176 11.19 -26.57 19.53
N ALA A 177 10.71 -26.35 20.76
CA ALA A 177 9.91 -27.36 21.45
C ALA A 177 8.64 -27.67 20.61
N PRO A 178 8.10 -28.90 20.65
CA PRO A 178 6.91 -29.25 19.89
C PRO A 178 5.72 -28.31 20.18
N GLU A 179 5.53 -27.91 21.44
CA GLU A 179 4.51 -26.96 21.86
C GLU A 179 4.73 -25.56 21.26
N ASP A 180 5.97 -25.08 21.20
CA ASP A 180 6.30 -23.79 20.58
C ASP A 180 6.10 -23.81 19.06
N GLN A 181 6.31 -24.95 18.41
CA GLN A 181 6.05 -25.10 16.98
C GLN A 181 4.55 -25.06 16.69
N GLU A 182 3.74 -25.73 17.50
CA GLU A 182 2.27 -25.67 17.40
C GLU A 182 1.76 -24.23 17.64
N ASN A 183 2.24 -23.58 18.70
CA ASN A 183 1.89 -22.19 19.00
C ASN A 183 2.34 -21.22 17.90
N SER A 184 3.55 -21.39 17.37
CA SER A 184 4.07 -20.59 16.26
C SER A 184 3.19 -20.72 15.01
N GLN A 185 2.78 -21.95 14.65
CA GLN A 185 1.87 -22.17 13.52
C GLN A 185 0.50 -21.52 13.75
N ALA A 186 -0.10 -21.73 14.92
CA ALA A 186 -1.36 -21.10 15.29
C ALA A 186 -1.27 -19.56 15.25
N TYR A 187 -0.13 -19.00 15.67
CA TYR A 187 0.16 -17.57 15.62
C TYR A 187 0.23 -17.03 14.19
N ILE A 188 0.96 -17.73 13.30
CA ILE A 188 1.07 -17.40 11.88
C ILE A 188 -0.30 -17.42 11.21
N GLU A 189 -1.12 -18.43 11.49
CA GLU A 189 -2.45 -18.58 10.91
C GLU A 189 -3.39 -17.43 11.29
N LYS A 190 -3.43 -17.05 12.59
CA LYS A 190 -4.27 -15.94 13.01
C LYS A 190 -3.81 -14.60 12.46
N ILE A 191 -2.49 -14.35 12.37
CA ILE A 191 -1.96 -13.14 11.73
C ILE A 191 -2.34 -13.11 10.26
N ARG A 192 -2.19 -14.22 9.52
CA ARG A 192 -2.57 -14.29 8.10
C ARG A 192 -4.04 -13.93 7.90
N HIS A 193 -4.93 -14.46 8.73
CA HIS A 193 -6.35 -14.15 8.67
C HIS A 193 -6.63 -12.66 8.93
N GLU A 194 -6.03 -12.10 9.98
CA GLU A 194 -6.24 -10.71 10.39
C GLU A 194 -5.58 -9.70 9.44
N THR A 195 -4.46 -10.05 8.79
CA THR A 195 -3.86 -9.29 7.69
C THR A 195 -4.84 -9.12 6.55
N LEU A 196 -5.45 -10.22 6.06
CA LEU A 196 -6.45 -10.15 4.99
C LEU A 196 -7.67 -9.33 5.43
N ARG A 197 -8.15 -9.55 6.66
CA ARG A 197 -9.37 -8.90 7.16
C ARG A 197 -9.21 -7.40 7.41
N ILE A 198 -8.16 -7.00 8.11
CA ILE A 198 -7.97 -5.63 8.62
C ILE A 198 -6.99 -4.84 7.74
N ALA A 199 -5.87 -5.43 7.31
CA ALA A 199 -4.86 -4.69 6.56
C ALA A 199 -5.18 -4.57 5.06
N VAL A 200 -5.98 -5.51 4.51
CA VAL A 200 -6.39 -5.49 3.09
C VAL A 200 -7.85 -5.05 2.92
N ILE A 201 -8.80 -5.80 3.47
CA ILE A 201 -10.23 -5.63 3.13
C ILE A 201 -10.84 -4.38 3.78
N GLN A 202 -10.71 -4.21 5.10
CA GLN A 202 -11.39 -3.15 5.85
C GLN A 202 -11.09 -1.71 5.36
N PRO A 203 -9.85 -1.35 4.98
CA PRO A 203 -9.55 -0.01 4.46
C PRO A 203 -10.10 0.20 3.05
N LEU A 204 -10.13 -0.85 2.23
CA LEU A 204 -10.75 -0.80 0.90
C LEU A 204 -12.27 -0.66 1.00
N GLU A 205 -12.89 -1.39 1.91
CA GLU A 205 -14.32 -1.24 2.21
C GLU A 205 -14.65 0.18 2.71
N SER A 206 -13.78 0.75 3.55
CA SER A 206 -13.95 2.12 4.05
C SER A 206 -13.89 3.15 2.93
N SER A 207 -12.87 3.07 2.06
CA SER A 207 -12.71 3.99 0.91
C SER A 207 -13.74 3.80 -0.20
N LEU A 208 -14.35 2.61 -0.32
CA LEU A 208 -15.44 2.32 -1.26
C LEU A 208 -16.84 2.54 -0.64
N GLY A 209 -16.92 2.90 0.64
CA GLY A 209 -18.20 3.06 1.35
C GLY A 209 -19.01 1.77 1.50
N ILE A 210 -18.37 0.60 1.49
CA ILE A 210 -19.00 -0.71 1.62
C ILE A 210 -19.01 -1.11 3.10
N GLN A 211 -20.17 -1.45 3.66
CA GLN A 211 -20.25 -2.05 4.99
C GLN A 211 -19.86 -3.53 4.94
N SER A 212 -19.40 -4.09 6.07
CA SER A 212 -19.01 -5.50 6.19
C SER A 212 -20.11 -6.49 5.82
N ASP A 213 -21.38 -6.08 5.95
CA ASP A 213 -22.56 -6.88 5.62
C ASP A 213 -22.92 -6.78 4.13
N GLY A 214 -22.26 -5.90 3.38
CA GLY A 214 -22.44 -5.74 1.95
C GLY A 214 -23.37 -4.64 1.49
N THR A 215 -23.96 -3.92 2.43
CA THR A 215 -24.74 -2.71 2.19
C THR A 215 -23.79 -1.54 1.92
N ALA A 216 -24.08 -0.74 0.91
CA ALA A 216 -23.40 0.55 0.78
C ALA A 216 -23.80 1.41 1.99
N LYS A 217 -22.85 2.17 2.56
CA LYS A 217 -23.22 3.26 3.48
C LYS A 217 -24.23 4.13 2.73
N PRO A 218 -25.37 4.51 3.34
CA PRO A 218 -26.25 5.49 2.72
C PRO A 218 -25.39 6.72 2.42
N SER A 219 -25.33 7.12 1.15
CA SER A 219 -24.75 8.40 0.80
C SER A 219 -25.50 9.45 1.59
N GLU A 220 -24.80 10.22 2.41
CA GLU A 220 -25.32 11.48 2.89
C GLU A 220 -25.58 12.32 1.64
N SER A 221 -26.82 12.23 1.20
CA SER A 221 -27.36 13.05 0.14
C SER A 221 -27.28 14.46 0.71
N LYS A 222 -26.57 15.34 0.01
CA LYS A 222 -26.76 16.78 0.15
C LYS A 222 -28.23 17.07 -0.11
N ASN A 223 -29.04 17.01 0.94
CA ASN A 223 -30.38 17.58 0.93
C ASN A 223 -30.15 19.09 0.95
N VAL A 224 -30.14 19.68 -0.24
CA VAL A 224 -30.45 21.10 -0.42
C VAL A 224 -31.91 21.23 -0.03
N ALA A 225 -32.17 21.42 1.26
CA ALA A 225 -33.38 22.04 1.73
C ALA A 225 -33.05 23.52 1.88
N GLU A 226 -33.63 24.31 1.00
CA GLU A 226 -33.77 25.75 1.17
C GLU A 226 -34.46 26.00 2.51
N ASP A 227 -33.76 26.66 3.45
CA ASP A 227 -34.39 27.51 4.45
C ASP A 227 -33.37 28.59 4.87
N ASP A 228 -33.81 29.83 4.66
CA ASP A 228 -33.20 31.08 5.11
C ASP A 228 -32.99 31.10 6.64
N ASP A 229 -31.80 31.53 7.08
CA ASP A 229 -31.54 32.60 8.05
C ASP A 229 -30.24 32.37 8.85
N CYS A 230 -29.25 33.21 8.52
CA CYS A 230 -28.17 33.79 9.35
C CYS A 230 -27.74 33.14 10.69
N ASP A 231 -26.50 32.62 10.72
CA ASP A 231 -25.43 33.18 11.56
C ASP A 231 -24.05 32.75 11.02
N ASP A 232 -23.10 33.67 11.09
CA ASP A 232 -21.78 33.60 10.47
C ASP A 232 -20.81 32.84 11.40
N SER A 233 -20.56 31.56 11.12
CA SER A 233 -19.44 30.80 11.70
C SER A 233 -18.54 30.29 10.58
N PHE A 234 -17.67 31.18 10.10
CA PHE A 234 -16.42 30.80 9.44
C PHE A 234 -15.56 30.02 10.44
N ASP A 235 -15.52 28.70 10.30
CA ASP A 235 -14.39 27.80 10.59
C ASP A 235 -14.95 26.39 10.80
N ASP A 236 -15.01 25.58 9.72
CA ASP A 236 -14.89 24.10 9.71
C ASP A 236 -15.13 23.51 8.29
N GLU A 237 -14.63 24.16 7.23
CA GLU A 237 -14.63 23.56 5.87
C GLU A 237 -13.40 22.66 5.59
N ASP A 238 -12.52 22.44 6.57
CA ASP A 238 -11.21 21.79 6.35
C ASP A 238 -11.04 20.39 6.97
N ASP A 239 -12.12 19.78 7.50
CA ASP A 239 -12.08 18.36 7.89
C ASP A 239 -12.40 17.45 6.68
N THR A 240 -11.79 17.77 5.54
CA THR A 240 -11.74 16.86 4.39
C THR A 240 -11.06 15.58 4.86
N PHE A 241 -11.78 14.47 4.73
CA PHE A 241 -11.33 13.14 5.12
C PHE A 241 -10.03 12.79 4.37
N PHE A 242 -8.89 12.97 5.02
CA PHE A 242 -7.57 12.80 4.43
C PHE A 242 -7.23 11.32 4.26
N GLU A 243 -7.56 10.76 3.10
CA GLU A 243 -7.21 9.39 2.69
C GLU A 243 -6.20 9.38 1.53
N PRO A 244 -4.92 9.71 1.78
CA PRO A 244 -3.92 9.86 0.72
C PRO A 244 -3.58 8.55 -0.01
N PHE A 245 -3.98 7.40 0.54
CA PHE A 245 -3.62 6.08 0.02
C PHE A 245 -4.80 5.30 -0.57
N ALA A 246 -5.97 5.90 -0.71
CA ALA A 246 -7.16 5.21 -1.23
C ALA A 246 -6.90 4.61 -2.62
N ASP A 247 -6.43 5.41 -3.58
CA ASP A 247 -6.14 4.93 -4.94
C ASP A 247 -4.98 3.91 -4.98
N LEU A 248 -3.95 4.14 -4.17
CA LEU A 248 -2.79 3.26 -4.06
C LEU A 248 -3.19 1.86 -3.56
N ARG A 249 -4.06 1.78 -2.55
CA ARG A 249 -4.62 0.50 -2.08
C ARG A 249 -5.44 -0.16 -3.17
N LYS A 250 -6.34 0.57 -3.86
CA LYS A 250 -7.16 0.02 -4.96
C LYS A 250 -6.30 -0.56 -6.08
N ARG A 251 -5.24 0.13 -6.52
CA ARG A 251 -4.31 -0.37 -7.56
C ARG A 251 -3.61 -1.65 -7.15
N ARG A 252 -2.91 -1.59 -6.02
CA ARG A 252 -2.11 -2.71 -5.52
C ARG A 252 -3.00 -3.90 -5.14
N PHE A 253 -4.23 -3.64 -4.71
CA PHE A 253 -5.22 -4.68 -4.49
C PHE A 253 -5.55 -5.47 -5.76
N LEU A 254 -5.76 -4.79 -6.90
CA LEU A 254 -5.99 -5.48 -8.18
C LEU A 254 -4.77 -6.31 -8.60
N TRP A 255 -3.55 -5.82 -8.33
CA TRP A 255 -2.31 -6.54 -8.61
C TRP A 255 -2.14 -7.81 -7.75
N TYR A 256 -2.48 -7.76 -6.48
CA TYR A 256 -2.26 -8.89 -5.56
C TYR A 256 -3.50 -9.75 -5.33
N PHE A 257 -4.59 -9.50 -6.06
CA PHE A 257 -5.86 -10.21 -5.89
C PHE A 257 -5.71 -11.73 -5.96
N ASP A 258 -4.99 -12.22 -6.98
CA ASP A 258 -4.76 -13.66 -7.17
C ASP A 258 -3.95 -14.26 -6.01
N SER A 259 -2.99 -13.51 -5.47
CA SER A 259 -2.21 -13.92 -4.30
C SER A 259 -3.05 -14.01 -3.03
N TYR A 260 -3.99 -13.08 -2.81
CA TYR A 260 -4.93 -13.17 -1.69
C TYR A 260 -5.85 -14.40 -1.81
N MET A 261 -6.35 -14.66 -3.02
CA MET A 261 -7.22 -15.81 -3.28
C MET A 261 -6.48 -17.13 -3.10
N GLN A 262 -5.21 -17.20 -3.50
CA GLN A 262 -4.35 -18.35 -3.25
C GLN A 262 -4.12 -18.55 -1.74
N ALA A 263 -3.77 -17.50 -1.00
CA ALA A 263 -3.56 -17.57 0.45
C ALA A 263 -4.79 -18.08 1.21
N ILE A 264 -6.00 -17.65 0.79
CA ILE A 264 -7.26 -18.17 1.35
C ILE A 264 -7.45 -19.64 1.02
N THR A 265 -7.20 -20.03 -0.23
CA THR A 265 -7.40 -21.41 -0.69
C THR A 265 -6.45 -22.39 0.00
N GLU A 266 -5.23 -21.96 0.29
CA GLU A 266 -4.24 -22.75 1.04
C GLU A 266 -4.57 -22.85 2.54
N ALA A 267 -5.08 -21.78 3.15
CA ALA A 267 -5.33 -21.71 4.60
C ALA A 267 -6.71 -22.22 5.03
N GLU A 268 -7.74 -22.13 4.17
CA GLU A 268 -9.09 -22.60 4.46
C GLU A 268 -9.19 -24.07 4.91
N PRO A 269 -8.49 -25.05 4.31
CA PRO A 269 -8.56 -26.44 4.76
C PRO A 269 -7.86 -26.70 6.11
N GLN A 270 -7.00 -25.79 6.57
CA GLN A 270 -6.21 -25.95 7.80
C GLN A 270 -7.02 -25.61 9.05
N VAL A 271 -8.06 -24.77 8.92
CA VAL A 271 -8.84 -24.25 10.06
C VAL A 271 -10.33 -24.55 9.94
N ARG A 272 -11.02 -24.69 11.07
CA ARG A 272 -12.48 -24.84 11.09
C ARG A 272 -13.17 -23.48 11.02
N ARG A 273 -14.31 -23.41 10.32
CA ARG A 273 -15.13 -22.20 10.26
C ARG A 273 -15.58 -21.79 11.67
N ARG A 274 -15.38 -20.51 12.03
CA ARG A 274 -15.64 -19.93 13.36
C ARG A 274 -14.81 -20.53 14.50
N GLN A 275 -13.73 -21.24 14.21
CA GLN A 275 -12.74 -21.61 15.22
C GLN A 275 -12.15 -20.33 15.81
N ARG A 276 -12.09 -20.25 17.15
CA ARG A 276 -11.51 -19.11 17.87
C ARG A 276 -9.99 -19.12 17.72
N PHE A 277 -9.39 -17.93 17.68
CA PHE A 277 -7.94 -17.82 17.71
C PHE A 277 -7.38 -18.35 19.02
N GLU A 278 -6.28 -19.08 18.92
CA GLU A 278 -5.53 -19.54 20.07
C GLU A 278 -4.79 -18.35 20.69
N THR A 279 -4.86 -18.28 22.02
CA THR A 279 -4.20 -17.24 22.80
C THR A 279 -2.80 -17.71 23.11
N MET A 280 -1.80 -16.92 22.72
CA MET A 280 -0.41 -17.28 22.96
C MET A 280 -0.03 -16.99 24.43
N PRO A 281 0.96 -17.69 24.99
CA PRO A 281 1.39 -17.48 26.37
C PRO A 281 1.81 -16.03 26.70
N PHE A 282 2.31 -15.29 25.71
CA PHE A 282 2.76 -13.91 25.84
C PHE A 282 1.66 -12.86 25.54
N GLU A 283 0.43 -13.27 25.27
CA GLU A 283 -0.69 -12.35 25.07
C GLU A 283 -1.34 -11.98 26.40
N THR A 284 -1.41 -10.69 26.70
CA THR A 284 -2.07 -10.15 27.89
C THR A 284 -3.48 -9.66 27.56
N GLU A 285 -4.29 -9.36 28.58
CA GLU A 285 -5.68 -8.90 28.37
C GLU A 285 -5.75 -7.64 27.48
N ASP A 286 -4.84 -6.68 27.70
CA ASP A 286 -4.79 -5.42 26.96
C ASP A 286 -4.04 -5.52 25.61
N ASN A 287 -3.18 -6.53 25.44
CA ASN A 287 -2.36 -6.74 24.24
C ASN A 287 -2.50 -8.17 23.69
N CYS A 288 -3.71 -8.48 23.22
CA CYS A 288 -4.04 -9.76 22.59
C CYS A 288 -4.69 -9.59 21.22
N MET A 289 -4.79 -10.69 20.48
CA MET A 289 -5.55 -10.77 19.23
C MET A 289 -6.68 -11.79 19.35
N ARG A 290 -7.87 -11.32 19.73
CA ARG A 290 -9.08 -12.14 19.88
C ARG A 290 -9.92 -12.10 18.61
N GLY A 291 -10.40 -13.27 18.18
CA GLY A 291 -11.24 -13.38 16.99
C GLY A 291 -11.55 -14.83 16.63
N HIS A 292 -12.01 -15.03 15.40
CA HIS A 292 -12.30 -16.34 14.85
C HIS A 292 -12.01 -16.41 13.35
N PHE A 293 -11.68 -17.59 12.86
CA PHE A 293 -11.45 -17.82 11.44
C PHE A 293 -12.76 -17.82 10.64
N ASN A 294 -12.81 -17.07 9.53
CA ASN A 294 -13.93 -17.07 8.60
C ASN A 294 -13.49 -16.80 7.15
N TYR A 295 -12.62 -17.66 6.62
CA TYR A 295 -12.14 -17.59 5.24
C TYR A 295 -13.23 -17.52 4.15
N PRO A 296 -14.37 -18.24 4.24
CA PRO A 296 -15.45 -18.11 3.27
C PRO A 296 -15.99 -16.68 3.17
N GLU A 297 -16.08 -15.97 4.29
CA GLU A 297 -16.53 -14.58 4.33
C GLU A 297 -15.46 -13.64 3.77
N LEU A 298 -14.19 -13.85 4.12
CA LEU A 298 -13.09 -13.06 3.56
C LEU A 298 -13.05 -13.19 2.03
N ARG A 299 -13.23 -14.41 1.49
CA ARG A 299 -13.31 -14.65 0.04
C ARG A 299 -14.44 -13.84 -0.60
N ARG A 300 -15.64 -13.87 -0.01
CA ARG A 300 -16.79 -13.09 -0.52
C ARG A 300 -16.51 -11.60 -0.50
N ARG A 301 -15.94 -11.08 0.59
CA ARG A 301 -15.61 -9.65 0.74
C ARG A 301 -14.54 -9.20 -0.27
N LEU A 302 -13.49 -9.99 -0.49
CA LEU A 302 -12.47 -9.70 -1.51
C LEU A 302 -13.07 -9.59 -2.91
N ILE A 303 -13.92 -10.54 -3.30
CA ILE A 303 -14.59 -10.53 -4.61
C ILE A 303 -15.44 -9.27 -4.76
N ARG A 304 -16.24 -8.93 -3.73
CA ARG A 304 -17.08 -7.72 -3.74
C ARG A 304 -16.26 -6.45 -3.87
N VAL A 305 -15.14 -6.33 -3.13
CA VAL A 305 -14.24 -5.18 -3.23
C VAL A 305 -13.67 -5.07 -4.64
N LYS A 306 -13.23 -6.19 -5.25
CA LYS A 306 -12.76 -6.21 -6.64
C LYS A 306 -13.83 -5.74 -7.61
N GLU A 307 -15.05 -6.28 -7.51
CA GLU A 307 -16.17 -5.91 -8.37
C GLU A 307 -16.51 -4.42 -8.25
N ALA A 308 -16.46 -3.85 -7.04
CA ALA A 308 -16.68 -2.43 -6.80
C ALA A 308 -15.61 -1.56 -7.49
N ILE A 309 -14.32 -1.92 -7.36
CA ILE A 309 -13.22 -1.19 -8.02
C ILE A 309 -13.34 -1.28 -9.55
N LEU A 310 -13.70 -2.45 -10.08
CA LEU A 310 -13.91 -2.63 -11.52
C LEU A 310 -15.12 -1.85 -12.03
N LYS A 311 -16.20 -1.76 -11.23
CA LYS A 311 -17.37 -0.94 -11.55
C LYS A 311 -17.01 0.55 -11.57
N GLU A 312 -16.28 1.03 -10.57
CA GLU A 312 -15.74 2.40 -10.53
C GLU A 312 -14.91 2.71 -11.79
N THR A 313 -13.97 1.81 -12.14
CA THR A 313 -13.12 1.96 -13.33
C THR A 313 -13.93 2.05 -14.63
N ARG A 314 -15.00 1.26 -14.75
CA ARG A 314 -15.89 1.26 -15.93
C ARG A 314 -16.81 2.49 -15.99
N ASN A 315 -17.02 3.16 -14.87
CA ASN A 315 -17.82 4.39 -14.82
C ASN A 315 -17.01 5.63 -15.22
N TRP A 316 -15.68 5.62 -15.05
CA TRP A 316 -14.83 6.76 -15.40
C TRP A 316 -15.00 7.29 -16.84
N PRO A 317 -15.13 6.45 -17.88
CA PRO A 317 -15.41 6.96 -19.22
C PRO A 317 -16.74 7.70 -19.33
N ILE A 318 -17.76 7.31 -18.55
CA ILE A 318 -19.08 7.93 -18.54
C ILE A 318 -18.99 9.31 -17.88
N GLU A 319 -18.42 9.37 -16.66
CA GLU A 319 -18.17 10.62 -15.93
C GLU A 319 -17.25 11.56 -16.74
N GLY A 320 -16.25 10.99 -17.41
CA GLY A 320 -15.32 11.70 -18.27
C GLY A 320 -15.97 12.33 -19.51
N LEU A 321 -17.00 11.69 -20.08
CA LEU A 321 -17.78 12.29 -21.17
C LEU A 321 -18.59 13.49 -20.69
N GLU A 322 -19.12 13.44 -19.47
CA GLU A 322 -19.79 14.58 -18.84
C GLU A 322 -18.81 15.71 -18.55
N ALA A 323 -17.63 15.40 -18.01
CA ALA A 323 -16.55 16.37 -17.81
C ALA A 323 -16.09 17.01 -19.12
N LYS A 324 -16.02 16.24 -20.21
CA LYS A 324 -15.73 16.77 -21.56
C LYS A 324 -16.82 17.73 -22.04
N ARG A 325 -18.11 17.40 -21.83
CA ARG A 325 -19.24 18.28 -22.19
C ARG A 325 -19.23 19.59 -21.41
N GLN A 326 -18.72 19.55 -20.17
CA GLN A 326 -18.53 20.72 -19.32
C GLN A 326 -17.21 21.47 -19.61
N GLU A 327 -16.47 21.07 -20.65
CA GLU A 327 -15.17 21.66 -21.02
C GLU A 327 -14.18 21.71 -19.84
N ALA A 328 -14.21 20.69 -18.97
CA ALA A 328 -13.31 20.60 -17.84
C ALA A 328 -11.84 20.69 -18.29
N SER A 329 -11.04 21.48 -17.58
CA SER A 329 -9.61 21.70 -17.90
C SER A 329 -8.83 20.40 -18.06
N LEU A 330 -9.17 19.38 -17.26
CA LEU A 330 -8.55 18.06 -17.35
C LEU A 330 -8.84 17.37 -18.69
N ALA A 331 -10.08 17.42 -19.17
CA ALA A 331 -10.48 16.79 -20.43
C ALA A 331 -9.74 17.42 -21.63
N VAL A 332 -9.58 18.75 -21.61
CA VAL A 332 -8.81 19.49 -22.63
C VAL A 332 -7.32 19.15 -22.54
N SER A 333 -6.77 19.09 -21.33
CA SER A 333 -5.36 18.71 -21.09
C SER A 333 -5.07 17.30 -21.61
N LEU A 334 -5.91 16.30 -21.27
CA LEU A 334 -5.75 14.91 -21.73
C LEU A 334 -5.87 14.80 -23.25
N GLN A 335 -6.82 15.51 -23.86
CA GLN A 335 -6.96 15.55 -25.32
C GLN A 335 -5.70 16.13 -25.99
N SER A 336 -5.14 17.21 -25.44
CA SER A 336 -3.91 17.80 -25.96
C SER A 336 -2.69 16.88 -25.77
N GLN A 337 -2.57 16.22 -24.61
CA GLN A 337 -1.52 15.22 -24.37
C GLN A 337 -1.61 14.07 -25.38
N TYR A 338 -2.82 13.58 -25.66
CA TYR A 338 -3.04 12.54 -26.68
C TYR A 338 -2.53 12.98 -28.06
N GLU A 339 -2.91 14.17 -28.52
CA GLU A 339 -2.51 14.69 -29.83
C GLU A 339 -0.98 14.81 -29.96
N GLN A 340 -0.33 15.36 -28.93
CA GLN A 340 1.13 15.48 -28.87
C GLN A 340 1.83 14.11 -28.94
N ILE A 341 1.31 13.11 -28.23
CA ILE A 341 1.89 11.76 -28.21
C ILE A 341 1.73 11.08 -29.58
N VAL A 342 0.57 11.22 -30.22
CA VAL A 342 0.31 10.64 -31.54
C VAL A 342 1.19 11.28 -32.62
N GLU A 343 1.38 12.61 -32.59
CA GLU A 343 2.29 13.29 -33.51
C GLU A 343 3.73 12.83 -33.31
N ASP A 344 4.19 12.71 -32.07
CA ASP A 344 5.53 12.22 -31.76
C ASP A 344 5.78 10.79 -32.26
N PHE A 345 4.80 9.89 -32.13
CA PHE A 345 4.93 8.53 -32.67
C PHE A 345 5.01 8.50 -34.19
N LYS A 346 4.26 9.37 -34.88
CA LYS A 346 4.37 9.54 -36.34
C LYS A 346 5.75 10.04 -36.74
N HIS A 347 6.32 11.01 -36.02
CA HIS A 347 7.65 11.54 -36.31
C HIS A 347 8.76 10.50 -36.09
N ARG A 348 8.68 9.70 -35.03
CA ARG A 348 9.68 8.68 -34.71
C ARG A 348 9.59 7.41 -35.59
N HIS A 349 8.57 7.28 -36.43
CA HIS A 349 8.31 6.07 -37.24
C HIS A 349 8.19 4.80 -36.39
N ASN A 350 7.65 4.94 -35.17
CA ASN A 350 7.43 3.80 -34.28
C ASN A 350 6.17 3.04 -34.71
N PHE A 351 6.31 2.11 -35.64
CA PHE A 351 5.19 1.27 -36.12
C PHE A 351 4.75 0.19 -35.12
N THR A 352 5.43 0.05 -33.98
CA THR A 352 5.13 -0.95 -32.95
C THR A 352 3.94 -0.58 -32.07
N VAL A 353 3.51 0.68 -32.09
CA VAL A 353 2.46 1.20 -31.21
C VAL A 353 1.48 2.05 -32.00
N ASP A 354 0.19 1.75 -31.89
CA ASP A 354 -0.91 2.61 -32.36
C ASP A 354 -1.76 3.07 -31.17
N LEU A 355 -2.13 4.34 -31.14
CA LEU A 355 -2.85 4.94 -30.01
C LEU A 355 -4.09 5.70 -30.49
N ARG A 356 -5.24 5.33 -29.96
CA ARG A 356 -6.53 5.93 -30.31
C ARG A 356 -7.41 6.22 -29.10
N LEU A 357 -8.26 7.23 -29.23
CA LEU A 357 -9.32 7.51 -28.24
C LEU A 357 -10.57 6.72 -28.59
N VAL A 358 -11.10 5.95 -27.64
CA VAL A 358 -12.32 5.18 -27.86
C VAL A 358 -13.51 6.13 -27.95
N HIS A 359 -14.16 6.17 -29.12
CA HIS A 359 -15.26 7.10 -29.43
C HIS A 359 -14.90 8.58 -29.20
N GLY A 360 -13.63 8.95 -29.31
CA GLY A 360 -13.16 10.32 -29.04
C GLY A 360 -13.28 10.72 -27.57
N ASN A 361 -13.33 9.76 -26.64
CA ASN A 361 -13.34 10.01 -25.20
C ASN A 361 -11.91 10.19 -24.66
N PRO A 362 -11.54 11.37 -24.11
CA PRO A 362 -10.22 11.61 -23.51
C PRO A 362 -9.95 10.76 -22.27
N PHE A 363 -10.95 10.09 -21.70
CA PHE A 363 -10.81 9.28 -20.49
C PHE A 363 -10.71 7.77 -20.76
N LEU A 364 -10.78 7.36 -22.04
CA LEU A 364 -10.61 5.97 -22.44
C LEU A 364 -9.70 5.89 -23.66
N TRP A 365 -8.44 5.53 -23.40
CA TRP A 365 -7.43 5.40 -24.44
C TRP A 365 -7.28 3.92 -24.78
N GLU A 366 -7.10 3.64 -26.05
CA GLU A 366 -6.82 2.31 -26.55
C GLU A 366 -5.46 2.31 -27.24
N LEU A 367 -4.56 1.51 -26.70
CA LEU A 367 -3.19 1.33 -27.17
C LEU A 367 -3.09 -0.05 -27.80
N ILE A 368 -2.83 -0.11 -29.11
CA ILE A 368 -2.54 -1.35 -29.81
C ILE A 368 -1.02 -1.50 -29.86
N TYR A 369 -0.52 -2.52 -29.19
CA TYR A 369 0.90 -2.87 -29.19
C TYR A 369 1.13 -4.07 -30.11
N PHE A 370 1.96 -3.88 -31.13
CA PHE A 370 2.46 -4.92 -32.02
C PHE A 370 3.77 -5.43 -31.46
N GLY A 371 3.81 -6.72 -31.11
CA GLY A 371 5.00 -7.31 -30.53
C GLY A 371 6.22 -7.15 -31.42
N GLY A 372 7.31 -6.61 -30.86
CA GLY A 372 8.52 -6.31 -31.61
C GLY A 372 9.18 -7.55 -32.22
N PRO A 373 9.86 -7.41 -33.37
CA PRO A 373 10.57 -8.53 -34.00
C PRO A 373 11.65 -9.06 -33.05
N MET A 374 11.87 -10.37 -33.05
CA MET A 374 12.87 -11.05 -32.20
C MET A 374 12.59 -10.99 -30.69
N THR A 375 11.40 -10.54 -30.25
CA THR A 375 10.95 -10.61 -28.85
C THR A 375 10.10 -11.86 -28.59
N GLN A 376 9.80 -12.18 -27.32
CA GLN A 376 8.83 -13.25 -27.02
C GLN A 376 7.38 -12.92 -27.42
N LEU A 377 7.09 -11.64 -27.72
CA LEU A 377 5.79 -11.15 -28.15
C LEU A 377 5.67 -11.04 -29.67
N ASP A 378 6.71 -11.41 -30.42
CA ASP A 378 6.79 -11.29 -31.87
C ASP A 378 5.57 -11.91 -32.58
N GLY A 379 4.97 -11.13 -33.48
CA GLY A 379 3.76 -11.46 -34.21
C GLY A 379 2.44 -11.30 -33.44
N GLY A 380 2.48 -10.94 -32.15
CA GLY A 380 1.29 -10.68 -31.33
C GLY A 380 0.69 -9.29 -31.54
N VAL A 381 -0.62 -9.17 -31.33
CA VAL A 381 -1.37 -7.91 -31.35
C VAL A 381 -2.13 -7.76 -30.04
N PHE A 382 -1.71 -6.81 -29.21
CA PHE A 382 -2.28 -6.62 -27.88
C PHE A 382 -3.03 -5.30 -27.82
N LYS A 383 -4.34 -5.39 -27.55
CA LYS A 383 -5.18 -4.23 -27.29
C LYS A 383 -5.13 -3.91 -25.79
N ILE A 384 -4.69 -2.71 -25.47
CA ILE A 384 -4.50 -2.27 -24.09
C ILE A 384 -5.44 -1.09 -23.85
N ASN A 385 -6.47 -1.32 -23.03
CA ASN A 385 -7.42 -0.29 -22.62
C ASN A 385 -6.87 0.44 -21.39
N ILE A 386 -6.78 1.76 -21.48
CA ILE A 386 -6.32 2.64 -20.40
C ILE A 386 -7.50 3.51 -19.96
N TYR A 387 -8.02 3.21 -18.77
CA TYR A 387 -9.09 3.95 -18.14
C TYR A 387 -8.49 5.06 -17.28
N LEU A 388 -8.92 6.30 -17.51
CA LEU A 388 -8.47 7.48 -16.79
C LEU A 388 -9.58 8.02 -15.91
N SER A 389 -9.27 8.28 -14.65
CA SER A 389 -10.22 8.89 -13.73
C SER A 389 -10.43 10.38 -14.07
N PRO A 390 -11.65 10.92 -13.88
CA PRO A 390 -11.89 12.36 -13.84
C PRO A 390 -11.12 13.09 -12.73
N ARG A 391 -10.54 12.36 -11.77
CA ARG A 391 -9.67 12.87 -10.70
C ARG A 391 -8.17 12.62 -10.98
N PHE A 392 -7.80 12.25 -12.20
CA PHE A 392 -6.38 12.17 -12.57
C PHE A 392 -5.73 13.55 -12.38
N PRO A 393 -4.57 13.65 -11.70
CA PRO A 393 -3.59 12.60 -11.37
C PRO A 393 -3.73 11.96 -9.98
N GLU A 394 -4.63 12.43 -9.12
CA GLU A 394 -4.83 11.87 -7.77
C GLU A 394 -5.20 10.38 -7.83
N GLU A 395 -6.06 10.05 -8.79
CA GLU A 395 -6.36 8.67 -9.16
C GLU A 395 -5.61 8.27 -10.42
N GLN A 396 -4.75 7.27 -10.28
CA GLN A 396 -3.86 6.84 -11.34
C GLN A 396 -4.60 5.94 -12.37
N PRO A 397 -4.12 5.84 -13.62
CA PRO A 397 -4.81 5.07 -14.65
C PRO A 397 -4.94 3.58 -14.30
N ARG A 398 -6.02 2.94 -14.80
CA ARG A 398 -6.21 1.48 -14.75
C ARG A 398 -6.02 0.90 -16.15
N VAL A 399 -5.08 -0.03 -16.26
CA VAL A 399 -4.64 -0.58 -17.54
C VAL A 399 -5.03 -2.05 -17.63
N VAL A 400 -5.77 -2.39 -18.67
CA VAL A 400 -6.27 -3.74 -18.94
C VAL A 400 -5.78 -4.19 -20.31
N VAL A 401 -5.07 -5.31 -20.34
CA VAL A 401 -4.54 -5.96 -21.54
C VAL A 401 -5.55 -7.00 -22.03
N GLU A 402 -5.93 -6.88 -23.30
CA GLU A 402 -6.80 -7.80 -24.03
C GLU A 402 -6.12 -8.19 -25.36
N PRO A 403 -6.20 -9.44 -25.82
CA PRO A 403 -6.76 -10.61 -25.13
C PRO A 403 -5.84 -11.14 -24.02
N GLU A 404 -6.27 -12.20 -23.32
CA GLU A 404 -5.56 -12.77 -22.16
C GLU A 404 -4.10 -13.11 -22.50
N LEU A 405 -3.17 -12.47 -21.79
CA LEU A 405 -1.73 -12.63 -21.97
C LEU A 405 -1.11 -13.36 -20.77
N PHE A 406 -0.47 -14.51 -21.01
CA PHE A 406 0.22 -15.26 -19.96
C PHE A 406 1.57 -14.63 -19.63
N HIS A 407 1.56 -13.59 -18.80
CA HIS A 407 2.75 -12.82 -18.44
C HIS A 407 2.81 -12.55 -16.93
N TYR A 408 4.01 -12.48 -16.35
CA TYR A 408 4.17 -12.32 -14.89
C TYR A 408 3.66 -10.98 -14.34
N ARG A 409 3.60 -9.93 -15.19
CA ARG A 409 3.03 -8.60 -14.85
C ARG A 409 1.55 -8.43 -15.20
N VAL A 410 0.93 -9.42 -15.83
CA VAL A 410 -0.48 -9.34 -16.28
C VAL A 410 -1.29 -10.33 -15.45
N SER A 411 -2.28 -9.83 -14.72
CA SER A 411 -3.24 -10.68 -13.98
C SER A 411 -4.06 -11.54 -14.96
N LYS A 412 -4.69 -12.60 -14.45
CA LYS A 412 -5.65 -13.41 -15.20
C LYS A 412 -6.80 -12.59 -15.79
N ASP A 413 -7.19 -11.49 -15.16
CA ASP A 413 -8.20 -10.56 -15.69
C ASP A 413 -7.64 -9.46 -16.60
N GLY A 414 -6.37 -9.56 -17.01
CA GLY A 414 -5.71 -8.60 -17.90
C GLY A 414 -5.17 -7.35 -17.21
N THR A 415 -5.33 -7.18 -15.89
CA THR A 415 -4.79 -6.01 -15.18
C THR A 415 -3.25 -6.00 -15.25
N LEU A 416 -2.67 -4.92 -15.77
CA LEU A 416 -1.23 -4.75 -15.92
C LEU A 416 -0.60 -4.06 -14.71
N CYS A 417 0.51 -4.60 -14.22
CA CYS A 417 1.42 -3.94 -13.28
C CYS A 417 2.55 -3.24 -14.03
N TYR A 418 2.64 -1.92 -13.87
CA TYR A 418 3.63 -1.07 -14.54
C TYR A 418 3.95 0.17 -13.67
N PHE A 419 5.10 0.79 -13.94
CA PHE A 419 5.65 1.87 -13.11
C PHE A 419 6.10 3.06 -13.98
N PRO A 420 5.28 4.11 -14.09
CA PRO A 420 5.65 5.30 -14.85
C PRO A 420 6.74 6.10 -14.12
N LYS A 421 7.63 6.76 -14.88
CA LYS A 421 8.63 7.68 -14.30
C LYS A 421 8.00 8.94 -13.72
N ARG A 422 6.89 9.38 -14.32
CA ARG A 422 6.05 10.49 -13.84
C ARG A 422 4.58 10.06 -13.90
N THR A 423 3.88 10.23 -12.79
CA THR A 423 2.48 9.83 -12.59
C THR A 423 1.46 10.82 -13.17
N GLU A 424 1.93 12.01 -13.54
CA GLU A 424 1.10 13.15 -13.97
C GLU A 424 0.95 13.23 -15.49
N GLU A 425 1.80 12.53 -16.24
CA GLU A 425 1.94 12.68 -17.69
C GLU A 425 1.67 11.35 -18.41
N MET A 426 0.69 11.34 -19.32
CA MET A 426 0.28 10.11 -20.02
C MET A 426 1.36 9.48 -20.89
N ARG A 427 2.31 10.27 -21.39
CA ARG A 427 3.46 9.78 -22.13
C ARG A 427 4.26 8.75 -21.33
N HIS A 428 4.57 9.09 -20.08
CA HIS A 428 5.36 8.23 -19.19
C HIS A 428 4.59 6.96 -18.80
N HIS A 429 3.25 7.01 -18.78
CA HIS A 429 2.44 5.81 -18.62
C HIS A 429 2.54 4.89 -19.83
N ILE A 430 2.42 5.41 -21.06
CA ILE A 430 2.51 4.60 -22.27
C ILE A 430 3.88 3.95 -22.40
N GLU A 431 4.96 4.72 -22.19
CA GLU A 431 6.33 4.20 -22.20
C GLU A 431 6.50 3.07 -21.17
N ALA A 432 6.01 3.26 -19.94
CA ALA A 432 6.11 2.25 -18.89
C ALA A 432 5.23 1.01 -19.14
N ILE A 433 4.10 1.14 -19.84
CA ILE A 433 3.26 0.01 -20.25
C ILE A 433 4.02 -0.87 -21.23
N VAL A 434 4.64 -0.27 -22.25
CA VAL A 434 5.42 -0.99 -23.26
C VAL A 434 6.66 -1.61 -22.62
N GLU A 435 7.40 -0.85 -21.81
CA GLU A 435 8.57 -1.35 -21.06
C GLU A 435 8.20 -2.53 -20.16
N ALA A 436 7.03 -2.51 -19.52
CA ALA A 436 6.58 -3.60 -18.66
C ALA A 436 6.25 -4.90 -19.41
N LEU A 437 5.89 -4.83 -20.69
CA LEU A 437 5.61 -6.00 -21.53
C LEU A 437 6.87 -6.53 -22.21
N GLU A 438 7.83 -5.67 -22.52
CA GLU A 438 9.09 -6.02 -23.20
C GLU A 438 10.21 -6.49 -22.25
N GLU A 439 10.02 -6.40 -20.93
CA GLU A 439 11.07 -6.71 -19.96
C GLU A 439 11.36 -8.23 -19.86
N GLU A 440 12.39 -8.67 -20.59
CA GLU A 440 12.81 -10.09 -20.65
C GLU A 440 13.72 -10.54 -19.50
N SER A 441 14.45 -9.63 -18.85
CA SER A 441 15.50 -9.96 -17.86
C SER A 441 15.35 -9.23 -16.53
N ALA A 442 14.12 -9.22 -16.00
CA ALA A 442 13.81 -8.58 -14.73
C ALA A 442 14.49 -9.28 -13.52
N PRO A 443 15.04 -8.52 -12.55
CA PRO A 443 15.40 -9.08 -11.25
C PRO A 443 14.13 -9.63 -10.58
N TYR A 444 14.29 -10.70 -9.79
CA TYR A 444 13.15 -11.27 -9.05
C TYR A 444 12.67 -10.28 -7.99
N ASP A 445 11.47 -9.75 -8.19
CA ASP A 445 10.77 -8.94 -7.19
C ASP A 445 9.31 -9.40 -7.10
N PRO A 446 8.92 -10.10 -6.01
CA PRO A 446 7.55 -10.59 -5.83
C PRO A 446 6.51 -9.46 -5.73
N ARG A 447 6.92 -8.20 -5.54
CA ARG A 447 6.02 -7.04 -5.50
C ARG A 447 5.63 -6.57 -6.90
N ARG A 448 6.38 -6.97 -7.93
CA ARG A 448 6.12 -6.65 -9.35
C ARG A 448 5.43 -7.78 -10.09
N THR A 449 5.17 -8.90 -9.42
CA THR A 449 4.55 -10.07 -10.02
C THR A 449 3.08 -10.14 -9.60
N VAL A 450 2.22 -10.16 -10.60
CA VAL A 450 0.76 -10.14 -10.43
C VAL A 450 0.19 -11.54 -10.64
N ASN A 451 0.80 -12.30 -11.55
CA ASN A 451 0.39 -13.67 -11.84
C ASN A 451 1.35 -14.67 -11.14
N PRO A 452 0.93 -15.30 -10.03
CA PRO A 452 1.79 -16.20 -9.26
C PRO A 452 2.19 -17.45 -10.05
N GLU A 453 1.33 -17.96 -10.94
CA GLU A 453 1.61 -19.14 -11.78
C GLU A 453 2.68 -18.82 -12.82
N ALA A 454 2.53 -17.69 -13.52
CA ALA A 454 3.52 -17.22 -14.48
C ALA A 454 4.86 -16.90 -13.81
N SER A 455 4.83 -16.24 -12.65
CA SER A 455 6.02 -15.91 -11.85
C SER A 455 6.78 -17.17 -11.44
N LYS A 456 6.09 -18.19 -10.95
CA LYS A 456 6.72 -19.47 -10.55
C LYS A 456 7.45 -20.12 -11.73
N LEU A 457 6.88 -20.06 -12.93
CA LEU A 457 7.50 -20.64 -14.12
C LEU A 457 8.68 -19.80 -14.64
N PHE A 458 8.57 -18.48 -14.61
CA PHE A 458 9.59 -17.57 -15.14
C PHE A 458 10.89 -17.58 -14.31
N TRP A 459 10.78 -17.54 -12.98
CA TRP A 459 11.95 -17.62 -12.08
C TRP A 459 12.27 -19.05 -11.60
N GLY A 460 11.55 -20.06 -12.09
CA GLY A 460 11.76 -21.46 -11.77
C GLY A 460 12.99 -22.09 -12.45
N SER A 461 12.96 -23.41 -12.58
CA SER A 461 14.03 -24.18 -13.22
C SER A 461 14.15 -23.86 -14.73
N PRO A 462 15.25 -24.26 -15.41
CA PRO A 462 15.37 -24.12 -16.86
C PRO A 462 14.25 -24.82 -17.65
N GLU A 463 13.63 -25.86 -17.09
CA GLU A 463 12.46 -26.53 -17.68
C GLU A 463 11.19 -25.70 -17.50
N ASP A 464 11.00 -25.11 -16.32
CA ASP A 464 9.87 -24.21 -16.04
C ASP A 464 9.89 -22.98 -16.94
N ARG A 465 11.07 -22.42 -17.20
CA ARG A 465 11.25 -21.30 -18.14
C ARG A 465 10.85 -21.69 -19.56
N LYS A 466 11.12 -22.92 -19.99
CA LYS A 466 10.65 -23.42 -21.29
C LYS A 466 9.13 -23.55 -21.32
N ASN A 467 8.52 -23.99 -20.22
CA ASN A 467 7.07 -24.07 -20.09
C ASN A 467 6.42 -22.68 -20.09
N TYR A 468 7.02 -21.70 -19.41
CA TYR A 468 6.62 -20.30 -19.47
C TYR A 468 6.63 -19.78 -20.91
N ASN A 469 7.76 -19.90 -21.61
CA ASN A 469 7.88 -19.41 -22.98
C ASN A 469 6.88 -20.09 -23.93
N ARG A 470 6.59 -21.38 -23.71
CA ARG A 470 5.56 -22.09 -24.47
C ARG A 470 4.15 -21.57 -24.18
N ALA A 471 3.83 -21.29 -22.92
CA ALA A 471 2.53 -20.74 -22.51
C ALA A 471 2.35 -19.32 -23.03
N LEU A 472 3.37 -18.47 -22.89
CA LEU A 472 3.40 -17.10 -23.42
C LEU A 472 3.18 -17.10 -24.95
N ARG A 473 3.90 -17.93 -25.70
CA ARG A 473 3.71 -18.05 -27.16
C ARG A 473 2.30 -18.50 -27.55
N ARG A 474 1.66 -19.36 -26.75
CA ARG A 474 0.26 -19.75 -26.98
C ARG A 474 -0.69 -18.57 -26.78
N SER A 475 -0.49 -17.74 -25.75
CA SER A 475 -1.30 -16.52 -25.59
C SER A 475 -1.02 -15.49 -26.69
N VAL A 476 0.23 -15.36 -27.14
CA VAL A 476 0.59 -14.48 -28.27
C VAL A 476 -0.11 -14.93 -29.55
N GLN A 477 -0.11 -16.23 -29.86
CA GLN A 477 -0.81 -16.76 -31.04
C GLN A 477 -2.32 -16.50 -30.99
N LYS A 478 -2.94 -16.71 -29.82
CA LYS A 478 -4.37 -16.39 -29.60
C LYS A 478 -4.68 -14.91 -29.73
N SER A 479 -3.69 -14.02 -29.65
CA SER A 479 -3.93 -12.57 -29.77
C SER A 479 -4.23 -12.12 -31.20
N VAL A 480 -3.89 -12.95 -32.17
CA VAL A 480 -4.07 -12.70 -33.61
C VAL A 480 -5.34 -13.38 -34.13
N GLU A 481 -5.82 -14.41 -33.43
CA GLU A 481 -7.08 -15.12 -33.70
C GLU A 481 -8.30 -14.32 -33.25
#